data_AF-A0A1F6IXE2-F1
#
_entry.id   AF-A0A1F6IXE2-F1
#
_cell.length_a   1.000
_cell.length_b   1.000
_cell.length_c   1.000
_cell.angle_alpha   90.00
_cell.angle_beta   90.00
_cell.angle_gamma   90.00
#
_symmetry.space_group_name_H-M   'P 1'
#
loop_
_entity.id
_entity.type
_entity.pdbx_description
1 polymer ?
#
loop_
_entity_poly.entity_id
_entity_poly.type
_entity_poly.pdbx_seq_one_letter_code
_entity_poly.pdbx_strand_id
1 'polypeptide(L)'
;MASFWKEYKQIMDFESYDEGYRKNLDTLYGMLGFCNIVLFDSVAKFIPQSLGLIEPPDSQEHQRNCHSYTFGKNTWFEVKNVHDAIKTGKLIETESPEKENVILYYKRASANPIIKHSGIYLGKGKVRSKWANGPVFIHDVFNVPYSYGNIVIFFVRTGEEI
;
A
#
# COMPACT_ATOMS: atom_id res chain seq x y z
N MET A 1 -15.83 4.37 -22.83
CA MET A 1 -14.71 3.78 -22.07
C MET A 1 -13.52 4.72 -22.18
N ALA A 2 -13.35 5.63 -21.20
CA ALA A 2 -12.12 6.39 -21.08
C ALA A 2 -11.04 5.41 -20.58
N SER A 3 -9.91 5.34 -21.31
CA SER A 3 -8.92 4.28 -21.15
C SER A 3 -8.10 4.46 -19.88
N PHE A 4 -7.69 3.31 -19.34
CA PHE A 4 -6.75 2.99 -18.26
C PHE A 4 -5.43 3.81 -18.19
N TRP A 5 -5.22 4.83 -19.05
CA TRP A 5 -3.94 5.52 -19.28
C TRP A 5 -4.01 7.02 -19.58
N LYS A 6 -5.12 7.73 -19.35
CA LYS A 6 -5.10 9.19 -19.53
C LYS A 6 -4.36 9.86 -18.38
N GLU A 7 -3.05 9.98 -18.58
CA GLU A 7 -2.12 10.82 -17.85
C GLU A 7 -1.81 10.33 -16.42
N TYR A 8 -0.65 9.69 -16.28
CA TYR A 8 0.07 9.48 -15.02
C TYR A 8 0.52 10.80 -14.35
N LYS A 9 -0.29 11.85 -14.47
CA LYS A 9 -0.23 13.05 -13.66
C LYS A 9 -1.26 12.90 -12.58
N GLN A 10 -0.81 12.36 -11.46
CA GLN A 10 -0.97 13.01 -10.17
C GLN A 10 0.01 12.32 -9.22
N ILE A 11 1.29 12.68 -9.36
CA ILE A 11 1.93 13.22 -8.16
C ILE A 11 1.02 14.40 -7.82
N MET A 12 -0.07 14.17 -7.09
CA MET A 12 -0.71 15.31 -6.41
C MET A 12 0.43 15.94 -5.62
N ASP A 13 0.47 17.26 -5.53
CA ASP A 13 1.42 18.03 -4.73
C ASP A 13 1.26 17.64 -3.24
N PHE A 14 1.55 16.39 -2.92
CA PHE A 14 1.74 15.90 -1.59
C PHE A 14 3.08 16.49 -1.20
N GLU A 15 3.02 17.51 -0.35
CA GLU A 15 4.18 18.12 0.29
C GLU A 15 5.11 17.05 0.92
N SER A 16 4.62 15.84 1.14
CA SER A 16 5.34 14.68 1.67
C SER A 16 6.14 13.86 0.63
N TYR A 17 6.20 14.22 -0.65
CA TYR A 17 7.03 13.46 -1.60
C TYR A 17 8.52 13.75 -1.37
N ASP A 18 9.20 12.84 -0.70
CA ASP A 18 10.66 12.85 -0.52
C ASP A 18 11.26 11.52 -0.98
N GLU A 19 11.91 11.52 -2.15
CA GLU A 19 12.53 10.31 -2.70
C GLU A 19 13.66 9.76 -1.80
N GLY A 20 14.46 10.63 -1.18
CA GLY A 20 15.57 10.22 -0.33
C GLY A 20 15.06 9.51 0.93
N TYR A 21 14.06 10.10 1.58
CA TYR A 21 13.37 9.48 2.71
C TYR A 21 12.77 8.11 2.33
N ARG A 22 12.11 8.01 1.18
CA ARG A 22 11.50 6.75 0.70
C ARG A 22 12.51 5.66 0.37
N LYS A 23 13.70 6.01 -0.11
CA LYS A 23 14.81 5.04 -0.28
C LYS A 23 15.32 4.53 1.07
N ASN A 24 15.37 5.37 2.10
CA ASN A 24 15.70 4.91 3.45
C ASN A 24 14.63 3.94 4.00
N LEU A 25 13.36 4.17 3.64
CA LEU A 25 12.28 3.25 3.97
C LEU A 25 12.39 1.89 3.27
N ASP A 26 13.07 1.76 2.13
CA ASP A 26 13.36 0.45 1.52
C ASP A 26 14.26 -0.41 2.42
N THR A 27 15.21 0.20 3.15
CA THR A 27 16.04 -0.52 4.14
C THR A 27 15.20 -1.04 5.30
N LEU A 28 14.34 -0.19 5.86
CA LEU A 28 13.40 -0.59 6.91
C LEU A 28 12.45 -1.69 6.40
N TYR A 29 11.94 -1.56 5.18
CA TYR A 29 11.12 -2.58 4.54
C TYR A 29 11.87 -3.91 4.38
N GLY A 30 13.14 -3.89 3.99
CA GLY A 30 13.96 -5.10 3.90
C GLY A 30 14.15 -5.78 5.26
N MET A 31 14.30 -5.01 6.33
CA MET A 31 14.35 -5.53 7.70
C MET A 31 13.00 -6.12 8.12
N LEU A 32 11.89 -5.40 7.89
CA LEU A 32 10.55 -5.78 8.35
C LEU A 32 9.91 -6.91 7.52
N GLY A 33 10.22 -6.98 6.21
CA GLY A 33 9.59 -7.92 5.27
C GLY A 33 9.85 -9.40 5.58
N PHE A 34 10.86 -9.68 6.42
CA PHE A 34 11.21 -11.02 6.90
C PHE A 34 11.25 -11.11 8.44
N CYS A 35 10.85 -10.06 9.15
CA CYS A 35 10.82 -10.09 10.61
C CYS A 35 9.65 -10.95 11.10
N ASN A 36 9.98 -12.01 11.84
CA ASN A 36 9.02 -12.62 12.74
C ASN A 36 8.83 -11.73 13.98
N ILE A 37 7.76 -11.98 14.74
CA ILE A 37 7.43 -11.20 15.94
C ILE A 37 8.58 -11.13 16.97
N VAL A 38 9.46 -12.14 16.99
CA VAL A 38 10.60 -12.23 17.91
C VAL A 38 11.66 -11.16 17.63
N LEU A 39 11.84 -10.77 16.37
CA LEU A 39 12.80 -9.74 15.98
C LEU A 39 12.20 -8.33 15.94
N PHE A 40 10.87 -8.23 16.05
CA PHE A 40 10.17 -6.97 15.85
C PHE A 40 10.62 -5.89 16.84
N ASP A 41 10.74 -6.21 18.14
CA ASP A 41 11.16 -5.23 19.15
C ASP A 41 12.55 -4.63 18.87
N SER A 42 13.45 -5.43 18.32
CA SER A 42 14.80 -4.98 17.94
C SER A 42 14.80 -4.05 16.73
N VAL A 43 13.80 -4.18 15.84
CA VAL A 43 13.65 -3.37 14.63
C VAL A 43 12.73 -2.16 14.86
N ALA A 44 11.79 -2.26 15.80
CA ALA A 44 10.80 -1.23 16.07
C ALA A 44 11.42 0.13 16.43
N LYS A 45 12.59 0.12 17.08
CA LYS A 45 13.36 1.33 17.39
C LYS A 45 13.85 2.12 16.17
N PHE A 46 13.88 1.50 14.98
CA PHE A 46 14.26 2.14 13.73
C PHE A 46 13.07 2.66 12.92
N ILE A 47 11.83 2.44 13.40
CA ILE A 47 10.63 2.97 12.77
C ILE A 47 10.62 4.50 12.94
N PRO A 48 10.62 5.28 11.85
CA PRO A 48 10.56 6.74 11.92
C PRO A 48 9.26 7.21 12.60
N GLN A 49 9.33 8.32 13.34
CA GLN A 49 8.17 8.92 14.02
C GLN A 49 7.05 9.34 13.06
N SER A 50 7.36 9.55 11.78
CA SER A 50 6.38 9.85 10.73
C SER A 50 5.51 8.64 10.34
N LEU A 51 5.86 7.43 10.81
CA LEU A 51 5.04 6.22 10.67
C LEU A 51 4.35 5.91 12.00
N GLY A 52 3.02 6.04 12.02
CA GLY A 52 2.21 5.61 13.16
C GLY A 52 2.03 4.10 13.15
N LEU A 53 2.80 3.37 13.96
CA LEU A 53 2.63 1.92 14.14
C LEU A 53 1.25 1.60 14.76
N ILE A 54 0.46 0.76 14.10
CA ILE A 54 -0.89 0.37 14.54
C ILE A 54 -0.94 -1.07 15.02
N GLU A 55 -0.38 -2.00 14.23
CA GLU A 55 -0.30 -3.42 14.56
C GLU A 55 1.14 -3.89 14.35
N PRO A 56 1.70 -4.74 15.22
CA PRO A 56 2.96 -5.43 14.97
C PRO A 56 2.82 -6.41 13.77
N PRO A 57 3.91 -7.04 13.31
CA PRO A 57 3.83 -8.12 12.33
C PRO A 57 2.89 -9.23 12.78
N ASP A 58 2.28 -9.94 11.83
CA ASP A 58 1.41 -11.05 12.18
C ASP A 58 2.23 -12.23 12.74
N SER A 59 1.56 -13.15 13.45
CA SER A 59 2.20 -14.41 13.83
C SER A 59 2.55 -15.25 12.59
N GLN A 60 3.49 -16.18 12.74
CA GLN A 60 3.91 -17.04 11.61
C GLN A 60 2.76 -17.86 11.01
N GLU A 61 1.73 -18.14 11.80
CA GLU A 61 0.54 -18.89 11.41
C GLU A 61 -0.45 -18.07 10.57
N HIS A 62 -0.37 -16.73 10.61
CA HIS A 62 -1.34 -15.81 10.00
C HIS A 62 -0.67 -14.73 9.14
N GLN A 63 0.14 -15.12 8.15
CA GLN A 63 0.88 -14.15 7.33
C GLN A 63 -0.02 -13.46 6.29
N ARG A 64 -0.61 -12.32 6.68
CA ARG A 64 -1.25 -11.42 5.71
C ARG A 64 -0.16 -10.64 4.97
N ASN A 65 -0.40 -10.36 3.69
CA ASN A 65 0.36 -9.37 2.94
C ASN A 65 -0.41 -8.03 2.90
N CYS A 66 0.13 -7.04 2.21
CA CYS A 66 -0.51 -5.73 2.07
C CYS A 66 -1.91 -5.80 1.43
N HIS A 67 -2.08 -6.66 0.43
CA HIS A 67 -3.34 -6.81 -0.28
C HIS A 67 -4.38 -7.51 0.58
N SER A 68 -4.01 -8.58 1.29
CA SER A 68 -4.95 -9.27 2.16
C SER A 68 -5.41 -8.37 3.31
N TYR A 69 -4.49 -7.60 3.91
CA TYR A 69 -4.88 -6.58 4.89
C TYR A 69 -5.87 -5.57 4.29
N THR A 70 -5.53 -5.03 3.11
CA THR A 70 -6.38 -4.03 2.44
C THR A 70 -7.77 -4.60 2.20
N PHE A 71 -7.89 -5.80 1.64
CA PHE A 71 -9.14 -6.41 1.21
C PHE A 71 -9.81 -7.28 2.28
N GLY A 72 -9.40 -7.18 3.54
CA GLY A 72 -10.04 -7.89 4.66
C GLY A 72 -9.91 -9.42 4.59
N LYS A 73 -8.84 -9.93 3.98
CA LYS A 73 -8.55 -11.36 3.88
C LYS A 73 -7.61 -11.80 5.01
N ASN A 74 -7.87 -12.97 5.56
CA ASN A 74 -7.11 -13.52 6.68
C ASN A 74 -5.85 -14.28 6.24
N THR A 75 -5.69 -14.52 4.94
CA THR A 75 -4.55 -15.23 4.34
C THR A 75 -3.97 -14.44 3.19
N TRP A 76 -2.82 -14.88 2.68
CA TRP A 76 -2.16 -14.28 1.52
C TRP A 76 -3.12 -14.01 0.36
N PHE A 77 -3.13 -12.78 -0.14
CA PHE A 77 -3.99 -12.37 -1.26
C PHE A 77 -3.15 -12.00 -2.47
N GLU A 78 -3.36 -12.72 -3.56
CA GLU A 78 -2.60 -12.57 -4.80
C GLU A 78 -2.95 -11.26 -5.52
N VAL A 79 -1.93 -10.60 -6.08
CA VAL A 79 -2.10 -9.37 -6.88
C VAL A 79 -3.00 -9.59 -8.10
N LYS A 80 -3.05 -10.83 -8.63
CA LYS A 80 -3.96 -11.21 -9.72
C LYS A 80 -5.43 -10.94 -9.34
N ASN A 81 -5.82 -11.21 -8.10
CA ASN A 81 -7.19 -10.98 -7.65
C ASN A 81 -7.54 -9.48 -7.65
N VAL A 82 -6.56 -8.62 -7.33
CA VAL A 82 -6.72 -7.16 -7.44
C VAL A 82 -6.94 -6.74 -8.90
N HIS A 83 -6.16 -7.31 -9.83
CA HIS A 83 -6.36 -7.07 -11.25
C HIS A 83 -7.74 -7.54 -11.74
N ASP A 84 -8.19 -8.72 -11.30
CA ASP A 84 -9.50 -9.26 -11.67
C ASP A 84 -10.63 -8.40 -11.10
N ALA A 85 -10.47 -7.84 -9.90
CA ALA A 85 -11.41 -6.89 -9.30
C ALA A 85 -11.55 -5.60 -10.12
N ILE A 86 -10.43 -5.06 -10.63
CA ILE A 86 -10.45 -3.89 -11.52
C ILE A 86 -11.16 -4.24 -12.84
N LYS A 87 -10.80 -5.38 -13.45
CA LYS A 87 -11.37 -5.81 -14.74
C LYS A 87 -12.87 -6.08 -14.67
N THR A 88 -13.34 -6.63 -13.56
CA THR A 88 -14.75 -6.98 -13.34
C THR A 88 -15.58 -5.81 -12.79
N GLY A 89 -14.96 -4.64 -12.57
CA GLY A 89 -15.65 -3.45 -12.07
C GLY A 89 -15.95 -3.47 -10.58
N LYS A 90 -15.37 -4.41 -9.81
CA LYS A 90 -15.42 -4.45 -8.34
C LYS A 90 -14.54 -3.37 -7.69
N LEU A 91 -13.51 -2.92 -8.42
CA LEU A 91 -12.71 -1.75 -8.10
C LEU A 91 -12.84 -0.74 -9.24
N ILE A 92 -13.37 0.44 -8.93
CA ILE A 92 -13.58 1.51 -9.90
C ILE A 92 -12.67 2.68 -9.52
N GLU A 93 -11.84 3.11 -10.46
CA GLU A 93 -10.93 4.24 -10.28
C GLU A 93 -11.68 5.53 -9.92
N THR A 94 -11.10 6.35 -9.04
CA THR A 94 -11.64 7.66 -8.65
C THR A 94 -10.55 8.71 -8.51
N GLU A 95 -10.84 9.92 -8.96
CA GLU A 95 -10.01 11.12 -8.76
C GLU A 95 -10.39 11.89 -7.49
N SER A 96 -11.48 11.49 -6.82
CA SER A 96 -12.00 12.11 -5.59
C SER A 96 -12.08 11.05 -4.50
N PRO A 97 -10.94 10.59 -3.95
CA PRO A 97 -10.94 9.52 -2.97
C PRO A 97 -11.56 9.98 -1.64
N GLU A 98 -12.43 9.14 -1.10
CA GLU A 98 -13.02 9.30 0.22
C GLU A 98 -12.37 8.36 1.23
N LYS A 99 -12.61 8.61 2.52
CA LYS A 99 -12.18 7.69 3.58
C LYS A 99 -12.69 6.27 3.29
N GLU A 100 -11.87 5.27 3.59
CA GLU A 100 -12.06 3.84 3.32
C GLU A 100 -11.94 3.43 1.84
N ASN A 101 -11.69 4.36 0.90
CA ASN A 101 -11.32 3.98 -0.46
C ASN A 101 -9.97 3.26 -0.50
N VAL A 102 -9.75 2.48 -1.55
CA VAL A 102 -8.49 1.77 -1.78
C VAL A 102 -7.49 2.72 -2.43
N ILE A 103 -6.24 2.62 -2.01
CA ILE A 103 -5.10 3.19 -2.74
C ILE A 103 -4.21 2.05 -3.22
N LEU A 104 -3.86 2.06 -4.51
CA LEU A 104 -2.92 1.13 -5.12
C LEU A 104 -1.67 1.88 -5.54
N TYR A 105 -0.50 1.31 -5.22
CA TYR A 105 0.79 1.84 -5.61
C TYR A 105 1.34 1.03 -6.77
N TYR A 106 1.80 1.75 -7.78
CA TYR A 106 2.31 1.19 -9.02
C TYR A 106 3.76 1.56 -9.23
N LYS A 107 4.54 0.58 -9.67
CA LYS A 107 5.86 0.81 -10.26
C LYS A 107 5.74 0.79 -11.77
N ARG A 108 6.30 1.81 -12.43
CA ARG A 108 6.40 1.85 -13.89
C ARG A 108 7.20 0.65 -14.39
N ALA A 109 6.63 -0.10 -15.33
CA ALA A 109 7.35 -1.08 -16.13
C ALA A 109 7.20 -0.75 -17.62
N SER A 110 8.02 -1.38 -18.47
CA SER A 110 8.16 -1.03 -19.89
C SER A 110 6.87 -1.21 -20.72
N ALA A 111 5.98 -2.12 -20.33
CA ALA A 111 4.74 -2.40 -21.06
C ALA A 111 3.46 -2.12 -20.26
N ASN A 112 3.46 -2.35 -18.94
CA ASN A 112 2.33 -2.12 -18.05
C ASN A 112 2.84 -1.82 -16.64
N PRO A 113 2.26 -0.88 -15.88
CA PRO A 113 2.62 -0.67 -14.50
C PRO A 113 2.19 -1.89 -13.66
N ILE A 114 3.00 -2.17 -12.65
CA ILE A 114 2.82 -3.33 -11.78
C ILE A 114 2.32 -2.81 -10.44
N ILE A 115 1.22 -3.36 -9.95
CA ILE A 115 0.75 -3.12 -8.57
C ILE A 115 1.81 -3.71 -7.63
N LYS A 116 2.37 -2.87 -6.75
CA LYS A 116 3.40 -3.27 -5.78
C LYS A 116 2.91 -3.24 -4.34
N HIS A 117 1.91 -2.41 -4.06
CA HIS A 117 1.40 -2.21 -2.71
C HIS A 117 -0.04 -1.72 -2.74
N SER A 118 -0.75 -1.91 -1.63
CA SER A 118 -2.09 -1.38 -1.45
C SER A 118 -2.33 -0.94 -0.01
N GLY A 119 -3.26 -0.02 0.17
CA GLY A 119 -3.70 0.44 1.47
C GLY A 119 -5.14 0.94 1.46
N ILE A 120 -5.57 1.39 2.64
CA ILE A 120 -6.87 2.01 2.88
C ILE A 120 -6.63 3.51 3.08
N TYR A 121 -7.25 4.34 2.25
CA TYR A 121 -7.17 5.78 2.37
C TYR A 121 -7.99 6.26 3.57
N LEU A 122 -7.39 7.08 4.43
CA LEU A 122 -8.02 7.60 5.64
C LEU A 122 -8.55 9.04 5.47
N GLY A 123 -8.42 9.62 4.27
CA GLY A 123 -8.66 11.04 4.02
C GLY A 123 -7.42 11.89 4.33
N LYS A 124 -7.44 13.14 3.85
CA LYS A 124 -6.42 14.17 4.13
C LYS A 124 -4.97 13.69 3.89
N GLY A 125 -4.75 12.93 2.82
CA GLY A 125 -3.41 12.44 2.47
C GLY A 125 -2.85 11.35 3.38
N LYS A 126 -3.65 10.75 4.27
CA LYS A 126 -3.23 9.65 5.15
C LYS A 126 -3.70 8.29 4.62
N VAL A 127 -2.88 7.27 4.84
CA VAL A 127 -3.12 5.88 4.42
C VAL A 127 -2.82 4.96 5.59
N ARG A 128 -3.65 3.93 5.77
CA ARG A 128 -3.36 2.77 6.61
C ARG A 128 -2.99 1.59 5.74
N SER A 129 -1.81 1.00 5.92
CA SER A 129 -1.39 -0.14 5.13
C SER A 129 -0.43 -1.08 5.87
N LYS A 130 -0.47 -2.37 5.51
CA LYS A 130 0.47 -3.39 6.02
C LYS A 130 1.69 -3.48 5.11
N TRP A 131 2.90 -3.47 5.65
CA TRP A 131 4.12 -3.49 4.83
C TRP A 131 4.66 -4.91 4.69
N ALA A 132 4.45 -5.53 3.52
CA ALA A 132 4.65 -6.97 3.27
C ALA A 132 4.05 -7.82 4.40
N ASN A 133 4.84 -8.71 5.01
CA ASN A 133 4.44 -9.55 6.15
C ASN A 133 4.64 -8.86 7.50
N GLY A 134 5.15 -7.64 7.47
CA GLY A 134 5.51 -6.84 8.62
C GLY A 134 4.32 -6.11 9.25
N PRO A 135 4.58 -4.97 9.92
CA PRO A 135 3.58 -4.24 10.69
C PRO A 135 2.55 -3.50 9.82
N VAL A 136 1.51 -3.00 10.49
CA VAL A 136 0.54 -2.06 9.92
C VAL A 136 0.89 -0.65 10.37
N PHE A 137 0.92 0.29 9.43
CA PHE A 137 1.24 1.69 9.67
C PHE A 137 0.12 2.62 9.21
N ILE A 138 -0.05 3.74 9.91
CA ILE A 138 -0.61 4.98 9.36
C ILE A 138 0.54 5.87 8.89
N HIS A 139 0.46 6.38 7.67
CA HIS A 139 1.49 7.20 7.07
C HIS A 139 0.88 8.17 6.05
N ASP A 140 1.63 9.21 5.65
CA ASP A 140 1.28 10.00 4.47
C ASP A 140 1.35 9.16 3.20
N VAL A 141 0.57 9.49 2.16
CA VAL A 141 0.48 8.71 0.91
C VAL A 141 1.87 8.30 0.39
N PHE A 142 2.85 9.19 0.37
CA PHE A 142 4.19 8.87 -0.13
C PHE A 142 5.22 8.50 0.95
N ASN A 143 4.85 8.47 2.24
CA ASN A 143 5.72 7.97 3.31
C ASN A 143 5.73 6.43 3.35
N VAL A 144 6.08 5.82 2.22
CA VAL A 144 6.20 4.38 1.98
C VAL A 144 7.52 4.05 1.29
N PRO A 145 8.00 2.79 1.34
CA PRO A 145 9.20 2.36 0.64
C PRO A 145 9.19 2.77 -0.84
N TYR A 146 10.33 3.22 -1.36
CA TYR A 146 10.44 3.63 -2.76
C TYR A 146 10.15 2.46 -3.72
N SER A 147 10.49 1.23 -3.32
CA SER A 147 10.21 0.00 -4.07
C SER A 147 8.72 -0.32 -4.27
N TYR A 148 7.82 0.32 -3.52
CA TYR A 148 6.36 0.24 -3.71
C TYR A 148 5.87 1.04 -4.92
N GLY A 149 6.75 1.81 -5.57
CA GLY A 149 6.42 2.56 -6.77
C GLY A 149 6.00 3.99 -6.49
N ASN A 150 6.01 4.80 -7.54
CA ASN A 150 5.89 6.26 -7.47
C ASN A 150 4.57 6.78 -8.06
N ILE A 151 3.68 5.87 -8.45
CA ILE A 151 2.37 6.18 -9.00
C ILE A 151 1.34 5.66 -8.01
N VAL A 152 0.35 6.48 -7.68
CA VAL A 152 -0.79 6.10 -6.85
C VAL A 152 -2.07 6.29 -7.62
N ILE A 153 -2.99 5.33 -7.50
CA ILE A 153 -4.33 5.41 -8.07
C ILE A 153 -5.32 4.99 -6.97
N PHE A 154 -6.42 5.72 -6.86
CA PHE A 154 -7.46 5.44 -5.87
C PHE A 154 -8.63 4.70 -6.51
N PHE A 155 -9.27 3.83 -5.72
CA PHE A 155 -10.39 3.01 -6.17
C PHE A 155 -11.51 2.97 -5.13
N VAL A 156 -12.74 3.05 -5.59
CA VAL A 156 -13.95 2.74 -4.85
C VAL A 156 -14.22 1.24 -4.95
N ARG A 157 -14.56 0.60 -3.83
CA ARG A 157 -15.05 -0.78 -3.81
C ARG A 157 -16.54 -0.80 -4.12
N THR A 158 -16.94 -1.62 -5.06
CA THR A 158 -18.35 -1.84 -5.38
C THR A 158 -18.75 -3.25 -4.91
N GLY A 159 -19.56 -3.30 -3.85
CA GLY A 159 -19.98 -4.55 -3.20
C GLY A 159 -19.10 -4.97 -2.02
N GLU A 160 -19.51 -6.06 -1.37
CA GLU A 160 -18.96 -6.49 -0.07
C GLU A 160 -17.65 -7.30 -0.18
N GLU A 161 -17.41 -8.00 -1.30
CA GLU A 161 -16.26 -8.90 -1.42
C GLU A 161 -15.49 -8.83 -2.75
N ILE A 162 -14.17 -8.71 -2.60
CA ILE A 162 -13.16 -8.84 -3.65
C ILE A 162 -12.44 -10.19 -3.55
#